data_AF-A0A935VC40-F1
#
_entry.id   AF-A0A935VC40-F1
#
_cell.length_a   1.000
_cell.length_b   1.000
_cell.length_c   1.000
_cell.angle_alpha   90.00
_cell.angle_beta   90.00
_cell.angle_gamma   90.00
#
_symmetry.space_group_name_H-M   'P 1'
#
loop_
_entity.id
_entity.type
_entity.pdbx_description
1 polymer ?
#
loop_
_entity_poly.entity_id
_entity_poly.type
_entity_poly.pdbx_seq_one_letter_code
_entity_poly.pdbx_strand_id
1 'polypeptide(L)' 'MPDKSTAQTALHFGANDLDLRLTDGGELTHSYSVESAGEVKMTKQEIIETIERAGFEAVERDTVFNRVAAV' A
#
# COMPACT_ATOMS: atom_id res chain seq x y z
N MET A 1 11.04 -5.23 -1.82
CA MET A 1 9.67 -4.90 -1.35
C MET A 1 8.95 -6.22 -1.12
N PRO A 2 8.36 -6.46 0.06
CA PRO A 2 7.67 -7.72 0.37
C PRO A 2 6.51 -7.95 -0.59
N ASP A 3 6.24 -9.21 -0.91
CA ASP A 3 5.07 -9.61 -1.69
C ASP A 3 3.79 -9.43 -0.86
N LYS A 4 2.63 -9.38 -1.55
CA LYS A 4 1.31 -9.13 -0.92
C LYS A 4 1.01 -10.07 0.24
N SER A 5 1.44 -11.34 0.15
CA SER A 5 1.20 -12.34 1.20
C SER A 5 2.06 -12.09 2.44
N THR A 6 3.30 -11.63 2.26
CA THR A 6 4.18 -11.23 3.36
C THR A 6 3.63 -9.99 4.08
N ALA A 7 3.12 -9.00 3.35
CA ALA A 7 2.50 -7.81 3.95
C ALA A 7 1.26 -8.18 4.78
N GLN A 8 0.39 -9.04 4.26
CA GLN A 8 -0.79 -9.52 4.98
C GLN A 8 -0.42 -10.33 6.23
N THR A 9 0.58 -11.20 6.13
CA THR A 9 1.08 -11.98 7.26
C THR A 9 1.63 -11.08 8.36
N ALA A 10 2.40 -10.04 8.00
CA ALA A 10 3.00 -9.12 8.96
C ALA A 10 1.96 -8.39 9.84
N LEU A 11 0.77 -8.11 9.32
CA LEU A 11 -0.33 -7.51 10.09
C LEU A 11 -0.74 -8.38 11.30
N HIS A 12 -0.63 -9.70 11.18
CA HIS A 12 -0.91 -10.63 12.27
C HIS A 12 0.20 -10.74 13.31
N PHE A 13 1.38 -10.18 13.04
CA PHE A 13 2.54 -10.19 13.96
C PHE A 13 2.84 -8.80 14.55
N GLY A 14 1.87 -7.89 14.52
CA GLY A 14 1.95 -6.58 15.18
C GLY A 14 2.32 -5.40 14.27
N ALA A 15 2.48 -5.61 12.97
CA ALA A 15 2.56 -4.50 12.03
C ALA A 15 1.21 -3.77 11.93
N ASN A 16 1.23 -2.45 11.99
CA ASN A 16 0.05 -1.59 11.92
C ASN A 16 0.21 -0.40 10.95
N ASP A 17 1.37 -0.28 10.29
CA ASP A 17 1.65 0.74 9.27
C ASP A 17 2.19 0.03 8.02
N LEU A 18 1.56 0.28 6.88
CA LEU A 18 1.99 -0.22 5.57
C LEU A 18 2.48 0.97 4.75
N ASP A 19 3.78 1.24 4.81
CA ASP A 19 4.41 2.27 4.00
C ASP A 19 4.73 1.72 2.60
N LEU A 20 3.91 2.11 1.62
CA LEU A 20 4.00 1.66 0.24
C LEU A 20 4.01 2.88 -0.69
N ARG A 21 4.87 2.84 -1.71
CA ARG A 21 4.87 3.86 -2.76
C ARG A 21 3.63 3.66 -3.63
N LEU A 22 2.63 4.52 -3.42
CA LEU A 22 1.46 4.60 -4.31
C LEU A 22 1.91 5.05 -5.70
N THR A 23 1.56 4.26 -6.70
CA THR A 23 1.83 4.56 -8.10
C THR A 23 0.53 4.48 -8.88
N ASP A 24 -0.04 5.63 -9.21
CA ASP A 24 -1.32 5.72 -9.96
C ASP A 24 -1.17 5.45 -11.47
N GLY A 25 -0.05 4.88 -11.91
CA GLY A 25 0.16 4.55 -13.32
C GLY A 25 0.29 5.76 -14.25
N GLY A 26 0.53 6.97 -13.73
CA GLY A 26 0.77 8.16 -14.55
C GLY A 26 2.01 8.05 -15.45
N GLU A 27 2.16 8.93 -16.44
CA GLU A 27 3.23 8.88 -17.46
C GLU A 27 4.63 8.64 -16.85
N LEU A 28 4.96 9.40 -15.79
CA LEU A 28 6.23 9.26 -15.06
C LEU A 28 6.35 7.91 -14.35
N THR A 29 5.27 7.39 -13.78
CA THR A 29 5.25 6.05 -13.19
C THR A 29 5.56 5.00 -14.25
N HIS A 30 4.93 5.09 -15.42
CA HIS A 30 5.21 4.19 -16.54
C HIS A 30 6.67 4.26 -16.99
N SER A 31 7.25 5.45 -17.08
CA SER A 31 8.66 5.62 -17.47
C SER A 31 9.64 4.93 -16.51
N TYR A 32 9.40 5.02 -15.19
CA TYR A 32 10.22 4.36 -14.17
C TYR A 32 9.87 2.87 -13.97
N SER A 33 8.64 2.46 -14.30
CA SER A 33 8.25 1.05 -14.28
C SER A 33 9.02 0.22 -15.29
N VAL A 34 9.43 0.80 -16.43
CA VAL A 34 10.27 0.09 -17.42
C VAL A 34 11.62 -0.35 -16.82
N GLU A 35 12.20 0.44 -15.90
CA GLU A 35 13.46 0.11 -15.24
C GLU A 35 13.30 -0.85 -14.04
N SER A 36 12.09 -0.96 -13.48
CA SER A 36 11.73 -1.94 -12.43
C SER A 36 10.92 -3.13 -12.95
N ALA A 37 11.10 -3.52 -14.23
CA ALA A 37 10.42 -4.67 -14.85
C ALA A 37 8.88 -4.63 -14.82
N GLY A 38 8.28 -3.43 -14.85
CA GLY A 38 6.84 -3.22 -14.96
C GLY A 38 6.07 -3.31 -13.63
N GLU A 39 6.74 -3.43 -12.49
CA GLU A 39 6.06 -3.62 -11.20
C GLU A 39 5.43 -2.33 -10.66
N VAL A 40 4.20 -2.04 -11.11
CA VAL A 40 3.20 -1.37 -10.27
C VAL A 40 2.88 -2.34 -9.13
N LYS A 41 3.56 -2.19 -7.99
CA LYS A 41 3.55 -3.23 -6.93
C LYS A 41 2.18 -3.38 -6.26
N MET A 42 1.49 -2.27 -5.97
CA MET A 42 0.09 -2.25 -5.50
C MET A 42 -0.55 -0.87 -5.74
N THR A 43 -1.79 -0.86 -6.21
CA THR A 43 -2.68 0.31 -6.20
C THR A 43 -3.21 0.59 -4.80
N LYS A 44 -3.71 1.82 -4.54
CA LYS A 44 -4.38 2.16 -3.27
C LYS A 44 -5.50 1.18 -2.93
N GLN A 45 -6.28 0.78 -3.94
CA GLN A 45 -7.38 -0.17 -3.77
C GLN A 45 -6.89 -1.55 -3.34
N GLU A 46 -5.81 -2.07 -3.93
CA GLU A 46 -5.25 -3.37 -3.56
C GLU A 46 -4.69 -3.37 -2.12
N ILE A 47 -4.19 -2.23 -1.64
CA ILE A 47 -3.72 -2.06 -0.26
C ILE A 47 -4.90 -2.11 0.70
N ILE A 48 -5.96 -1.36 0.42
CA ILE A 48 -7.20 -1.37 1.21
C ILE A 48 -7.74 -2.81 1.31
N GLU A 49 -7.88 -3.51 0.19
CA GLU A 49 -8.36 -4.90 0.17
C GLU A 49 -7.47 -5.85 0.98
N THR A 50 -6.16 -5.63 0.98
CA THR A 50 -5.22 -6.49 1.73
C THR A 50 -5.39 -6.32 3.24
N ILE A 51 -5.54 -5.06 3.69
CA ILE A 51 -5.77 -4.74 5.11
C ILE A 51 -7.13 -5.30 5.56
N GLU A 52 -8.18 -5.09 4.77
CA GLU A 52 -9.53 -5.54 5.08
C GLU A 52 -9.63 -7.08 5.09
N ARG A 53 -8.97 -7.78 4.14
CA ARG A 53 -8.90 -9.25 4.14
C ARG A 53 -8.17 -9.83 5.35
N ALA A 54 -7.27 -9.07 5.98
CA ALA A 54 -6.63 -9.44 7.24
C ALA A 54 -7.52 -9.16 8.47
N GLY A 55 -8.70 -8.57 8.28
CA GLY A 55 -9.66 -8.26 9.36
C GLY A 55 -9.42 -6.93 10.06
N PHE A 56 -8.66 -6.02 9.44
CA PHE A 56 -8.35 -4.69 9.98
C PHE A 56 -9.08 -3.57 9.20
N GLU A 57 -9.20 -2.40 9.81
CA GLU A 57 -9.72 -1.19 9.16
C GLU A 57 -8.60 -0.47 8.40
N ALA A 58 -8.79 -0.23 7.11
CA ALA A 58 -7.85 0.59 6.33
C ALA A 58 -8.00 2.08 6.70
N VAL A 59 -6.92 2.69 7.19
CA VAL A 59 -6.89 4.09 7.61
C VAL A 59 -5.76 4.82 6.89
N GLU A 60 -6.10 5.84 6.11
CA GLU A 60 -5.13 6.81 5.62
C GLU A 60 -4.73 7.77 6.75
N ARG A 61 -3.43 8.02 6.91
CA ARG A 61 -2.87 8.74 8.06
C ARG A 61 -1.91 9.85 7.64
N ASP A 62 -1.80 10.87 8.49
CA ASP A 62 -0.82 11.94 8.33
C ASP A 62 0.59 11.52 8.83
N THR A 63 1.55 12.43 8.83
CA THR A 63 2.92 12.12 9.27
C THR A 63 3.06 11.80 10.76
N VAL A 64 2.04 12.09 11.57
CA VAL A 64 2.00 11.84 13.02
C VAL A 64 0.87 10.89 13.43
N PHE A 65 0.40 10.07 12.48
CA PHE A 65 -0.58 8.98 12.67
C PHE A 65 -2.01 9.41 13.01
N ASN A 66 -2.39 10.67 12.76
CA ASN A 66 -3.81 11.02 12.80
C ASN A 66 -4.51 10.52 11.53
N ARG A 67 -5.75 10.04 11.67
CA ARG A 67 -6.61 9.72 10.53
C ARG A 67 -6.81 10.98 9.68
N VAL A 68 -6.53 10.87 8.39
CA VAL A 68 -6.88 11.91 7.42
C VAL A 68 -8.36 11.77 7.10
N ALA A 69 -9.15 12.82 7.34
CA ALA A 69 -10.54 12.85 6.89
C ALA A 69 -10.57 12.85 5.36
N ALA A 70 -11.44 12.04 4.75
CA ALA A 70 -11.67 12.11 3.31
C ALA A 70 -12.09 13.54 2.93
N VAL A 71 -11.42 14.12 1.94
CA VAL A 71 -11.79 15.41 1.32
C VAL A 71 -12.99 15.20 0.41
#